data_AF-A0A2T5J9H1-F1
#
_entry.id   AF-A0A2T5J9H1-F1
#
_cell.length_a   1.000
_cell.length_b   1.000
_cell.length_c   1.000
_cell.angle_alpha   90.00
_cell.angle_beta   90.00
_cell.angle_gamma   90.00
#
_symmetry.space_group_name_H-M   'P 1'
#
loop_
_entity.id
_entity.type
_entity.pdbx_description
1 polymer ?
#
loop_
_entity_poly.entity_id
_entity_poly.type
_entity_poly.pdbx_seq_one_letter_code
_entity_poly.pdbx_strand_id
1 'polypeptide(L)'
;MPYPSYTNFVSKVDADGNEVAGIHLPPVAAPTGTYTGWALRAAPFAENDGGESAGQYIPFKTTKAERITAGDARLSLEERYGNHNGYVEAVTKAVQNLVKNRLLLPEDATSYISEAEQSNVLQH
;
A
#
# COMPACT_ATOMS: atom_id res chain seq x y z
N MET A 1 -38.56 -19.40 1.46
CA MET A 1 -38.04 -19.31 2.84
C MET A 1 -36.73 -18.53 2.77
N PRO A 2 -36.49 -17.49 3.58
CA PRO A 2 -35.20 -16.81 3.60
C PRO A 2 -34.17 -17.71 4.30
N TYR A 3 -32.99 -17.86 3.72
CA TYR A 3 -31.89 -18.63 4.29
C TYR A 3 -31.37 -17.87 5.53
N PRO A 4 -30.91 -18.57 6.59
CA PRO A 4 -30.31 -17.90 7.73
C PRO A 4 -29.08 -17.11 7.27
N SER A 5 -29.14 -15.79 7.41
CA SER A 5 -28.00 -14.90 7.17
C SER A 5 -27.12 -14.86 8.42
N TYR A 6 -25.83 -15.07 8.26
CA TYR A 6 -24.84 -14.96 9.32
C TYR A 6 -23.92 -13.77 9.03
N THR A 7 -23.32 -13.21 10.07
CA THR A 7 -22.35 -12.12 9.93
C THR A 7 -21.14 -12.61 9.15
N ASN A 8 -20.86 -11.97 8.01
CA ASN A 8 -19.64 -12.19 7.24
C ASN A 8 -18.54 -11.28 7.79
N PHE A 9 -17.38 -11.87 8.09
CA PHE A 9 -16.19 -11.13 8.48
C PHE A 9 -15.22 -11.06 7.32
N VAL A 10 -14.57 -9.91 7.18
CA VAL A 10 -13.48 -9.69 6.23
C VAL A 10 -12.22 -9.32 6.99
N SER A 11 -11.07 -9.44 6.33
CA SER A 11 -9.78 -9.03 6.90
C SER A 11 -9.81 -7.57 7.33
N LYS A 12 -9.21 -7.30 8.51
CA LYS A 12 -9.06 -5.93 9.00
C LYS A 12 -7.99 -5.19 8.20
N VAL A 13 -8.31 -3.97 7.77
CA VAL A 13 -7.38 -3.04 7.14
C VAL A 13 -7.01 -1.89 8.08
N ASP A 14 -5.89 -1.22 7.81
CA ASP A 14 -5.47 0.00 8.47
C ASP A 14 -6.17 1.25 7.90
N ALA A 15 -5.75 2.45 8.35
CA ALA A 15 -6.29 3.72 7.87
C ALA A 15 -5.99 4.00 6.39
N ASP A 16 -5.00 3.30 5.83
CA ASP A 16 -4.57 3.40 4.44
C ASP A 16 -5.24 2.33 3.56
N GLY A 17 -6.06 1.45 4.15
CA GLY A 17 -6.75 0.38 3.44
C GLY A 17 -5.88 -0.84 3.15
N ASN A 18 -4.68 -0.94 3.71
CA ASN A 18 -3.81 -2.11 3.58
C ASN A 18 -4.13 -3.13 4.68
N GLU A 19 -4.03 -4.43 4.39
CA GLU A 19 -4.32 -5.48 5.36
C GLU A 19 -3.39 -5.40 6.58
N VAL A 20 -3.95 -5.49 7.80
CA VAL A 20 -3.16 -5.44 9.05
C VAL A 20 -2.45 -6.76 9.33
N ALA A 21 -3.00 -7.87 8.83
CA ALA A 21 -2.44 -9.20 9.03
C ALA A 21 -1.39 -9.52 7.95
N GLY A 22 -0.48 -10.46 8.27
CA GLY A 22 0.54 -10.94 7.36
C GLY A 22 1.90 -10.29 7.56
N ILE A 23 2.84 -10.64 6.70
CA ILE A 23 4.19 -10.05 6.67
C ILE A 23 4.17 -8.93 5.65
N HIS A 24 4.37 -7.69 6.10
CA HIS A 24 4.47 -6.54 5.22
C HIS A 24 5.86 -6.47 4.62
N LEU A 25 5.98 -6.80 3.34
CA LEU A 25 7.17 -6.49 2.55
C LEU A 25 7.37 -4.97 2.46
N PRO A 26 8.58 -4.49 2.11
CA PRO A 26 8.90 -3.06 2.14
C PRO A 26 7.89 -2.14 1.42
N PRO A 27 7.32 -2.50 0.24
CA PRO A 27 6.29 -1.68 -0.41
C PRO A 27 4.97 -1.56 0.35
N VAL A 28 4.66 -2.52 1.23
CA VAL A 28 3.44 -2.50 2.07
C VAL A 28 3.72 -1.83 3.41
N ALA A 29 4.92 -2.03 3.96
CA ALA A 29 5.35 -1.41 5.22
C ALA A 29 5.68 0.09 5.08
N ALA A 30 6.14 0.52 3.91
CA ALA A 30 6.32 1.91 3.52
C ALA A 30 5.46 2.21 2.25
N PRO A 31 4.12 2.27 2.41
CA PRO A 31 3.21 2.32 1.28
C PRO A 31 3.27 3.65 0.53
N THR A 32 3.21 3.56 -0.79
CA THR A 32 2.95 4.70 -1.70
C THR A 32 1.52 4.72 -2.22
N GLY A 33 0.74 3.68 -1.87
CA GLY A 33 -0.67 3.53 -2.17
C GLY A 33 -1.29 2.41 -1.36
N THR A 34 -2.58 2.17 -1.60
CA THR A 34 -3.27 0.99 -1.08
C THR A 34 -3.05 -0.18 -2.02
N TYR A 35 -2.69 -1.33 -1.47
CA TYR A 35 -2.56 -2.59 -2.19
C TYR A 35 -3.68 -3.52 -1.74
N THR A 36 -4.50 -3.99 -2.67
CA THR A 36 -5.58 -4.95 -2.37
C THR A 36 -5.43 -6.19 -3.23
N GLY A 37 -5.80 -7.34 -2.66
CA GLY A 37 -5.85 -8.62 -3.39
C GLY A 37 -7.03 -8.77 -4.38
N TRP A 38 -7.87 -7.74 -4.50
CA TRP A 38 -9.05 -7.69 -5.36
C TRP A 38 -9.11 -6.34 -6.10
N ALA A 39 -9.83 -6.31 -7.22
CA ALA A 39 -10.07 -5.11 -8.01
C ALA A 39 -11.52 -5.10 -8.53
N LEU A 40 -12.02 -3.94 -8.94
CA LEU A 40 -13.29 -3.86 -9.65
C LEU A 40 -13.10 -4.18 -11.13
N ARG A 41 -14.01 -4.96 -11.70
CA ARG A 41 -14.02 -5.23 -13.15
C ARG A 41 -14.38 -3.94 -13.91
N ALA A 42 -13.69 -3.73 -15.04
CA ALA A 42 -13.93 -2.61 -15.93
C ALA A 42 -15.14 -2.85 -16.85
N ALA A 43 -15.77 -1.78 -17.30
CA ALA A 43 -16.78 -1.84 -18.35
C ALA A 43 -16.23 -2.46 -19.66
N PRO A 44 -17.11 -3.03 -20.52
CA PRO A 44 -18.57 -3.10 -20.38
C PRO A 44 -19.07 -4.38 -19.69
N PHE A 45 -18.18 -5.30 -19.30
CA PHE A 45 -18.58 -6.59 -18.75
C PHE A 45 -18.43 -6.61 -17.23
N ALA A 46 -19.56 -6.72 -16.53
CA ALA A 46 -19.63 -6.78 -15.06
C ALA A 46 -18.92 -5.60 -14.37
N GLU A 47 -19.11 -4.39 -14.91
CA GLU A 47 -18.55 -3.16 -14.34
C GLU A 47 -18.87 -3.05 -12.84
N ASN A 48 -17.87 -2.70 -12.03
CA ASN A 48 -17.96 -2.59 -10.57
C ASN A 48 -18.26 -3.91 -9.82
N ASP A 49 -18.22 -5.05 -10.50
CA ASP A 49 -18.24 -6.37 -9.84
C ASP A 49 -16.84 -6.74 -9.32
N GLY A 50 -16.78 -7.50 -8.23
CA GLY A 50 -15.56 -7.91 -7.56
C GLY A 50 -14.74 -8.91 -8.40
N GLY A 51 -13.58 -8.47 -8.88
CA GLY A 51 -12.54 -9.29 -9.47
C GLY A 51 -11.57 -9.80 -8.41
N GLU A 52 -11.94 -10.83 -7.65
CA GLU A 52 -11.15 -11.37 -6.53
C GLU A 52 -9.79 -11.97 -6.94
N SER A 53 -9.59 -12.25 -8.23
CA SER A 53 -8.32 -12.75 -8.77
C SER A 53 -7.40 -11.64 -9.28
N ALA A 54 -7.85 -10.39 -9.32
CA ALA A 54 -7.08 -9.26 -9.81
C ALA A 54 -6.70 -8.35 -8.64
N GLY A 55 -5.41 -8.11 -8.40
CA GLY A 55 -5.00 -7.12 -7.40
C GLY A 55 -5.22 -5.69 -7.89
N GLN A 56 -5.32 -4.74 -6.96
CA GLN A 56 -5.38 -3.31 -7.27
C GLN A 56 -4.30 -2.55 -6.51
N TYR A 57 -3.75 -1.54 -7.17
CA TYR A 57 -2.91 -0.51 -6.56
C TYR A 57 -3.59 0.85 -6.71
N ILE A 58 -3.89 1.48 -5.58
CA ILE A 58 -4.55 2.79 -5.53
C ILE A 58 -3.56 3.81 -4.98
N PRO A 59 -2.85 4.58 -5.84
CA PRO A 59 -1.80 5.48 -5.39
C PRO A 59 -2.33 6.54 -4.42
N PHE A 60 -1.51 6.91 -3.44
CA PHE A 60 -1.76 8.10 -2.63
C PHE A 60 -1.52 9.36 -3.45
N LYS A 61 -2.16 10.46 -3.04
CA LYS A 61 -1.85 11.76 -3.63
C LYS A 61 -0.45 12.20 -3.23
N THR A 62 0.26 12.85 -4.14
CA THR A 62 1.62 13.32 -3.88
C THR A 62 1.59 14.44 -2.86
N THR A 63 0.74 15.44 -3.06
CA THR A 63 0.66 16.63 -2.20
C THR A 63 -0.60 16.67 -1.33
N LYS A 64 -0.53 17.41 -0.23
CA LYS A 64 -1.69 17.68 0.64
C LYS A 64 -2.83 18.39 -0.10
N ALA A 65 -2.49 19.32 -1.00
CA ALA A 65 -3.47 20.08 -1.78
C ALA A 65 -4.29 19.16 -2.70
N GLU A 66 -3.62 18.23 -3.40
CA GLU A 66 -4.29 17.23 -4.23
C GLU A 66 -5.15 16.28 -3.40
N ARG A 67 -4.67 15.85 -2.24
CA ARG A 67 -5.44 15.01 -1.31
C ARG A 67 -6.75 15.66 -0.91
N ILE A 68 -6.69 16.92 -0.44
CA ILE A 68 -7.87 17.68 -0.02
C ILE A 68 -8.83 17.88 -1.18
N THR A 69 -8.33 18.22 -2.37
CA THR A 69 -9.15 18.44 -3.57
C THR A 69 -9.85 17.16 -4.02
N ALA A 70 -9.18 16.02 -3.93
CA ALA A 70 -9.75 14.72 -4.26
C ALA A 70 -10.65 14.13 -3.16
N GLY A 71 -10.71 14.75 -1.97
CA GLY A 71 -11.45 14.23 -0.82
C GLY A 71 -10.88 12.92 -0.26
N ASP A 72 -9.59 12.66 -0.48
CA ASP A 72 -8.95 11.42 -0.01
C ASP A 72 -8.65 11.52 1.49
N ALA A 73 -9.15 10.55 2.26
CA ALA A 73 -8.94 10.46 3.70
C ALA A 73 -7.53 9.98 4.06
N ARG A 74 -6.86 9.26 3.15
CA ARG A 74 -5.51 8.70 3.34
C ARG A 74 -4.46 9.81 3.20
N LEU A 75 -3.44 9.81 4.05
CA LEU A 75 -2.39 10.84 4.01
C LEU A 75 -1.65 10.85 2.67
N SER A 76 -1.31 12.05 2.19
CA SER A 76 -0.48 12.22 1.00
C SER A 76 0.96 11.76 1.23
N LEU A 77 1.71 11.54 0.15
CA LEU A 77 3.13 11.17 0.23
C LEU A 77 3.94 12.27 0.93
N GLU A 78 3.67 13.54 0.64
CA GLU A 78 4.28 14.69 1.31
C GLU A 78 3.95 14.72 2.80
N GLU A 79 2.69 14.49 3.20
CA GLU A 79 2.31 14.43 4.62
C GLU A 79 2.91 13.23 5.35
N ARG A 80 3.20 12.13 4.63
CA ARG A 80 3.73 10.88 5.19
C ARG A 80 5.24 10.86 5.35
N TYR A 81 5.96 11.26 4.30
CA TYR A 81 7.41 11.14 4.21
C TYR A 81 8.13 12.49 4.19
N GLY A 82 7.42 13.58 3.93
CA GLY A 82 7.99 14.92 3.77
C GLY A 82 8.74 15.12 2.44
N ASN A 83 9.70 14.26 2.14
CA ASN A 83 10.51 14.32 0.92
C ASN A 83 11.00 12.92 0.50
N HIS A 84 11.72 12.85 -0.64
CA HIS A 84 12.29 11.62 -1.15
C HIS A 84 13.21 10.90 -0.14
N ASN A 85 14.06 11.64 0.58
CA ASN A 85 14.94 11.03 1.60
C ASN A 85 14.13 10.39 2.73
N GLY A 86 13.06 11.06 3.19
CA GLY A 86 12.16 10.49 4.21
C GLY A 86 11.46 9.23 3.74
N TYR A 87 11.16 9.10 2.44
CA TYR A 87 10.66 7.86 1.86
C TYR A 87 11.71 6.74 1.88
N VAL A 88 12.94 7.03 1.44
CA VAL A 88 14.06 6.07 1.48
C VAL A 88 14.37 5.63 2.92
N GLU A 89 14.33 6.55 3.89
CA GLU A 89 14.51 6.23 5.32
C GLU A 89 13.40 5.31 5.84
N ALA A 90 12.14 5.53 5.45
CA ALA A 90 11.02 4.68 5.81
C ALA A 90 11.18 3.26 5.24
N VAL A 91 11.54 3.13 3.96
CA VAL A 91 11.83 1.84 3.31
C VAL A 91 13.00 1.14 4.03
N THR A 92 14.08 1.86 4.28
CA THR A 92 15.27 1.34 4.97
C THR A 92 14.91 0.77 6.34
N LYS A 93 14.10 1.50 7.12
CA LYS A 93 13.63 1.04 8.43
C LYS A 93 12.78 -0.23 8.31
N ALA A 94 11.88 -0.30 7.33
CA ALA A 94 11.06 -1.49 7.08
C ALA A 94 11.94 -2.71 6.71
N VAL A 95 12.87 -2.52 5.79
CA VAL A 95 13.83 -3.54 5.36
C VAL A 95 14.67 -4.05 6.53
N GLN A 96 15.25 -3.16 7.33
CA GLN A 96 16.06 -3.52 8.50
C GLN A 96 15.25 -4.33 9.53
N ASN A 97 13.98 -3.98 9.73
CA ASN A 97 13.09 -4.73 10.61
C ASN A 97 12.84 -6.15 10.07
N LEU A 98 12.63 -6.33 8.76
CA LEU A 98 12.42 -7.65 8.18
C LEU A 98 13.69 -8.52 8.26
N VAL A 99 14.87 -7.95 7.98
CA VAL A 99 16.16 -8.66 8.13
C VAL A 99 16.38 -9.08 9.57
N LYS A 100 16.14 -8.18 10.54
CA LYS A 100 16.26 -8.47 11.97
C LYS A 100 15.36 -9.63 12.39
N ASN A 101 14.15 -9.70 11.85
CA ASN A 101 13.19 -10.78 12.09
C ASN A 101 13.45 -12.03 11.24
N ARG A 102 14.50 -12.05 10.41
CA ARG A 102 14.86 -13.14 9.48
C ARG A 102 13.76 -13.46 8.47
N LEU A 103 13.00 -12.44 8.08
CA LEU A 103 11.94 -12.52 7.07
C LEU A 103 12.40 -12.01 5.70
N LEU A 104 13.57 -11.39 5.62
CA LEU A 104 14.18 -10.90 4.40
C LEU A 104 15.69 -11.19 4.44
N LEU A 105 16.25 -11.62 3.31
CA LEU A 105 17.68 -11.87 3.19
C LEU A 105 18.45 -10.54 3.12
N PRO A 106 19.68 -10.47 3.67
CA PRO A 106 20.51 -9.26 3.57
C PRO A 106 20.82 -8.84 2.13
N GLU A 107 20.91 -9.81 1.20
CA GLU A 107 21.07 -9.50 -0.24
C GLU A 107 19.87 -8.74 -0.81
N ASP A 108 18.65 -9.22 -0.55
CA ASP A 108 17.42 -8.59 -1.02
C ASP A 108 17.18 -7.23 -0.36
N ALA A 109 17.60 -7.09 0.90
CA ALA A 109 17.53 -5.83 1.62
C ALA A 109 18.27 -4.70 0.89
N THR A 110 19.42 -5.00 0.30
CA THR A 110 20.21 -4.03 -0.47
C THR A 110 19.48 -3.62 -1.74
N SER A 111 18.85 -4.58 -2.43
CA SER A 111 18.05 -4.33 -3.64
C SER A 111 16.86 -3.41 -3.36
N TYR A 112 16.12 -3.65 -2.26
CA TYR A 112 14.97 -2.81 -1.89
C TYR A 112 15.35 -1.36 -1.57
N ILE A 113 16.47 -1.16 -0.88
CA ILE A 113 16.94 0.21 -0.54
C ILE A 113 17.40 0.93 -1.82
N SER A 114 18.19 0.25 -2.67
CA SER A 114 18.66 0.81 -3.94
C SER A 114 17.51 1.17 -4.89
N GLU A 115 16.48 0.32 -4.96
CA GLU A 115 15.27 0.62 -5.74
C GLU A 115 14.53 1.85 -5.19
N ALA A 116 14.44 2.00 -3.87
CA ALA A 116 13.83 3.18 -3.26
C ALA A 116 14.62 4.47 -3.56
N GLU A 117 15.95 4.42 -3.49
CA GLU A 117 16.85 5.54 -3.83
C GLU A 117 16.76 5.96 -5.30
N GLN A 118 16.51 5.00 -6.20
CA GLN A 118 16.36 5.25 -7.64
C GLN A 118 14.93 5.64 -8.03
N SER A 119 13.98 5.58 -7.10
CA SER A 119 12.58 5.85 -7.39
C SER A 119 12.30 7.35 -7.54
N ASN A 120 11.30 7.69 -8.35
CA ASN A 120 10.86 9.08 -8.53
C ASN A 120 9.88 9.55 -7.43
N VAL A 121 9.77 8.82 -6.32
CA VAL A 121 8.82 9.14 -5.24
C VAL A 121 9.25 10.43 -4.56
N LEU A 122 8.45 11.50 -4.69
CA LEU A 122 8.79 12.83 -4.15
C LEU A 122 10.12 13.40 -4.67
N GLN A 123 10.60 12.94 -5.83
CA GLN A 123 11.67 13.62 -6.57
C GLN A 123 11.03 14.73 -7.40
N HIS A 124 11.35 15.99 -7.05
CA HIS A 124 10.91 17.19 -7.75
C HIS A 124 12.00 17.71 -8.68
#